data_AF-A0A0T5ZQ88-F1
#
_entry.id   AF-A0A0T5ZQ88-F1
#
_cell.length_a   1.000
_cell.length_b   1.000
_cell.length_c   1.000
_cell.angle_alpha   90.00
_cell.angle_beta   90.00
_cell.angle_gamma   90.00
#
_symmetry.space_group_name_H-M   'P 1'
#
loop_
_entity.id
_entity.type
_entity.pdbx_description
1 polymer ?
#
loop_
_entity_poly.entity_id
_entity_poly.type
_entity_poly.pdbx_seq_one_letter_code
_entity_poly.pdbx_strand_id
1 'polypeptide(L)' 'MTVEVKVTANLQKMVGGKRSVQAEGASVRELLDDLDSRYPGFKSQIVTDGQIHRFVNIYLNDEDIRFL' A
#
# COMPACT_ATOMS: atom_id res chain seq x y z
N MET A 1 10.70 -5.67 8.53
CA MET A 1 11.23 -4.29 8.65
C MET A 1 10.05 -3.35 8.73
N THR A 2 10.09 -2.32 9.57
CA THR A 2 8.99 -1.34 9.67
C THR A 2 9.22 -0.22 8.66
N VAL A 3 8.21 0.05 7.82
CA VAL A 3 8.26 1.04 6.74
C VAL A 3 7.08 1.99 6.88
N GLU A 4 7.33 3.28 6.70
CA GLU A 4 6.26 4.28 6.60
C GLU A 4 5.62 4.22 5.20
N VAL A 5 4.31 3.97 5.16
CA VAL A 5 3.51 3.94 3.94
C VAL A 5 2.66 5.20 3.89
N LYS A 6 2.92 6.05 2.90
CA LYS A 6 2.12 7.24 2.62
C LYS A 6 0.92 6.87 1.75
N VAL A 7 -0.26 7.36 2.10
CA VAL A 7 -1.51 6.99 1.44
C VAL A 7 -2.20 8.18 0.77
N THR A 8 -2.83 7.92 -0.38
CA THR A 8 -3.61 8.93 -1.10
C THR A 8 -4.90 9.27 -0.36
N ALA A 9 -5.50 10.43 -0.67
CA ALA A 9 -6.72 10.89 0.00
C ALA A 9 -7.87 9.87 -0.02
N ASN A 10 -7.98 9.07 -1.09
CA ASN A 10 -8.99 8.02 -1.18
C ASN A 10 -8.77 6.91 -0.14
N LEU A 11 -7.51 6.48 0.04
CA LEU A 11 -7.14 5.43 0.98
C LEU A 11 -7.11 5.92 2.44
N GLN A 12 -6.98 7.22 2.68
CA GLN A 12 -7.02 7.79 4.03
C GLN A 12 -8.29 7.40 4.80
N LYS A 13 -9.44 7.29 4.11
CA LYS A 13 -10.70 6.87 4.73
C LYS A 13 -10.64 5.47 5.33
N MET A 14 -9.80 4.59 4.78
CA MET A 14 -9.62 3.22 5.26
C MET A 14 -8.68 3.15 6.48
N VAL A 15 -7.75 4.09 6.59
CA VAL A 15 -6.75 4.15 7.66
C VAL A 15 -7.09 5.19 8.74
N GLY A 16 -8.39 5.50 8.91
CA GLY A 16 -8.86 6.42 9.95
C GLY A 16 -8.45 7.87 9.75
N GLY A 17 -8.33 8.33 8.49
CA GLY A 17 -7.97 9.69 8.12
C GLY A 17 -6.47 9.99 8.16
N LYS A 18 -5.62 9.00 8.46
CA LYS A 18 -4.16 9.19 8.56
C LYS A 18 -3.52 9.32 7.18
N ARG A 19 -2.59 10.28 7.02
CA ARG A 19 -1.84 10.50 5.77
C ARG A 19 -0.72 9.48 5.55
N SER A 20 -0.22 8.88 6.64
CA SER A 20 0.73 7.77 6.61
C SER A 20 0.43 6.78 7.73
N VAL A 21 0.85 5.54 7.51
CA VAL A 21 0.74 4.43 8.46
C VAL A 21 2.03 3.63 8.46
N GLN A 22 2.30 2.92 9.56
CA GLN A 22 3.42 1.99 9.63
C GLN A 22 2.96 0.61 9.16
N ALA A 23 3.78 -0.04 8.35
CA ALA A 23 3.59 -1.41 7.88
C ALA A 23 4.87 -2.23 8.08
N GLU A 24 4.72 -3.54 8.20
CA GLU A 24 5.83 -4.46 8.40
C GLU A 24 5.94 -5.45 7.23
N GLY A 25 7.14 -5.58 6.69
CA GLY A 25 7.43 -6.51 5.60
C GLY A 25 8.85 -6.38 5.08
N ALA A 26 9.26 -7.31 4.23
CA ALA A 26 10.50 -7.27 3.47
C ALA A 26 10.26 -6.96 1.97
N SER A 27 9.02 -7.02 1.51
CA SER A 27 8.61 -6.73 0.13
C SER A 27 7.33 -5.89 0.08
N VAL A 28 7.06 -5.25 -1.07
CA VAL A 28 5.80 -4.50 -1.27
C VAL A 28 4.58 -5.41 -1.09
N ARG A 29 4.67 -6.67 -1.51
CA ARG A 29 3.59 -7.66 -1.31
C ARG A 29 3.31 -7.87 0.17
N GLU A 30 4.34 -8.12 0.96
CA GLU A 30 4.20 -8.30 2.41
C GLU A 30 3.67 -7.05 3.10
N LEU A 31 4.14 -5.85 2.70
CA LEU A 31 3.62 -4.58 3.23
C LEU A 31 2.13 -4.42 2.92
N LEU A 32 1.68 -4.78 1.71
CA LEU A 32 0.26 -4.74 1.35
C LEU A 32 -0.56 -5.78 2.11
N ASP A 33 -0.02 -6.98 2.35
CA ASP A 33 -0.68 -8.02 3.14
C ASP A 33 -0.82 -7.62 4.62
N ASP A 34 0.23 -7.04 5.20
CA ASP A 34 0.21 -6.50 6.56
C ASP A 34 -0.80 -5.35 6.69
N LEU A 35 -0.82 -4.42 5.72
CA LEU A 35 -1.82 -3.34 5.69
C LEU A 35 -3.25 -3.86 5.55
N ASP A 36 -3.49 -4.88 4.74
CA ASP A 36 -4.82 -5.48 4.58
C ASP A 36 -5.27 -6.17 5.87
N SER A 37 -4.36 -6.81 6.59
CA SER A 37 -4.66 -7.43 7.89
C SER A 37 -5.11 -6.42 8.95
N ARG A 38 -4.52 -5.21 8.93
CA ARG A 38 -4.83 -4.10 9.85
C ARG A 38 -6.03 -3.28 9.37
N TYR A 39 -6.22 -3.19 8.06
CA TYR A 39 -7.24 -2.40 7.38
C TYR A 39 -7.92 -3.26 6.29
N PRO A 40 -8.92 -4.08 6.66
CA PRO A 40 -9.53 -5.03 5.74
C PRO A 40 -10.01 -4.40 4.42
N GLY A 41 -9.55 -4.97 3.29
CA GLY A 41 -9.87 -4.50 1.95
C GLY A 41 -8.93 -3.42 1.41
N PHE A 42 -7.89 -3.02 2.16
CA PHE A 42 -6.90 -2.06 1.68
C PHE A 42 -6.17 -2.58 0.44
N LYS A 43 -5.78 -3.86 0.44
CA LYS A 43 -5.07 -4.47 -0.69
C LYS A 43 -5.94 -4.55 -1.94
N SER A 44 -7.25 -4.76 -1.81
CA SER A 44 -8.16 -4.85 -2.97
C SER A 44 -8.35 -3.51 -3.70
N GLN A 45 -8.09 -2.37 -3.05
CA GLN A 45 -8.06 -1.06 -3.72
C GLN A 45 -6.83 -0.87 -4.60
N ILE A 46 -5.78 -1.67 -4.39
CA ILE A 46 -4.47 -1.52 -5.01
C ILE A 46 -4.20 -2.65 -6.00
N VAL A 47 -4.60 -3.86 -5.66
CA VAL A 47 -4.33 -5.09 -6.41
C VAL A 47 -5.65 -5.78 -6.77
N THR A 48 -5.77 -6.17 -8.03
CA THR A 48 -6.87 -7.00 -8.54
C THR A 48 -6.25 -8.14 -9.34
N ASP A 49 -6.69 -9.38 -9.10
CA ASP A 49 -6.18 -10.59 -9.77
C ASP A 49 -4.65 -10.74 -9.73
N GLY A 50 -4.05 -10.34 -8.60
CA GLY A 50 -2.60 -10.41 -8.39
C GLY A 50 -1.78 -9.34 -9.13
N GLN A 51 -2.44 -8.43 -9.86
CA GLN A 51 -1.79 -7.31 -10.54
C GLN A 51 -2.19 -5.97 -9.91
N ILE A 52 -1.25 -5.02 -9.89
CA ILE A 52 -1.54 -3.66 -9.44
C ILE A 52 -2.54 -3.03 -10.42
N HIS A 53 -3.58 -2.39 -9.88
CA HIS A 53 -4.59 -1.71 -10.67
C HIS A 53 -3.93 -0.67 -11.59
N ARG A 54 -4.40 -0.55 -12.84
CA ARG A 54 -3.80 0.33 -13.86
C ARG A 54 -3.73 1.82 -13.46
N PHE A 55 -4.54 2.23 -12.48
CA PHE A 55 -4.64 3.61 -11.99
C PHE A 55 -3.97 3.81 -10.64
N VAL A 56 -3.25 2.81 -10.13
CA VAL A 56 -2.53 2.88 -8.87
C VAL A 56 -1.05 2.87 -9.15
N ASN A 57 -0.33 3.85 -8.64
CA ASN A 57 1.12 3.89 -8.69
C ASN A 57 1.65 3.69 -7.28
N ILE A 58 2.69 2.89 -7.16
CA ILE A 58 3.38 2.64 -5.89
C ILE A 58 4.82 3.06 -6.10
N TYR A 59 5.33 3.85 -5.17
CA TYR A 59 6.69 4.34 -5.19
C TYR A 59 7.44 3.84 -3.95
N LEU A 60 8.66 3.35 -4.16
CA LEU A 60 9.59 3.01 -3.10
C LEU A 60 10.72 4.04 -3.15
N ASN A 61 10.83 4.90 -2.14
CA ASN A 61 11.84 5.97 -2.09
C ASN A 61 11.90 6.81 -3.38
N ASP A 62 10.73 7.25 -3.85
CA ASP A 62 10.53 8.06 -5.06
C ASP A 62 10.75 7.33 -6.41
N GLU A 63 11.07 6.03 -6.39
CA GLU A 63 11.16 5.20 -7.59
C GLU A 63 9.86 4.39 -7.81
N ASP A 64 9.31 4.41 -9.04
CA ASP A 64 8.13 3.61 -9.38
C ASP A 64 8.52 2.13 -9.45
N ILE A 65 7.85 1.32 -8.63
CA ILE A 65 8.19 -0.10 -8.46
C ILE A 65 7.97 -0.94 -9.72
N ARG A 66 7.30 -0.41 -10.75
CA ARG A 66 7.17 -1.09 -12.05
C ARG A 66 8.49 -1.20 -12.80
N PHE A 67 9.50 -0.43 -12.42
CA PHE A 67 10.83 -0.42 -13.02
C PHE A 67 11.90 -1.07 -12.13
N LEU A 68 11.50 -1.72 -11.03
CA LEU A 68 12.35 -2.42 -10.06
C LEU A 68 12.30 -3.95 -10.20
#